data_AF-A0A317HFH1-F1
#
_entry.id   AF-A0A317HFH1-F1
#
_cell.length_a   1.000
_cell.length_b   1.000
_cell.length_c   1.000
_cell.angle_alpha   90.00
_cell.angle_beta   90.00
_cell.angle_gamma   90.00
#
_symmetry.space_group_name_H-M   'P 1'
#
loop_
_entity.id
_entity.type
_entity.pdbx_description
1 polymer ?
#
loop_
_entity_poly.entity_id
_entity_poly.type
_entity_poly.pdbx_seq_one_letter_code
_entity_poly.pdbx_strand_id
1 'polypeptide(L)'
;MIFNFPRTRFVEENGLVAQILHMGSELAETETAMLTPDIDHTVEEIMDLHHSCETALRIAQEKHGINLNELRCRVERKNFDRGYYP
;
A
#
# COMPACT_ATOMS: atom_id res chain seq x y z
N MET A 1 10.71 -7.60 7.38
CA MET A 1 9.59 -6.82 7.95
C MET A 1 8.48 -6.79 6.91
N ILE A 2 7.20 -6.89 7.28
CA ILE A 2 6.10 -6.74 6.30
C ILE A 2 5.84 -5.27 6.01
N PHE A 3 6.15 -4.39 6.97
CA PHE A 3 5.89 -2.96 6.92
C PHE A 3 7.20 -2.20 7.08
N ASN A 4 7.39 -1.18 6.25
CA ASN A 4 8.55 -0.30 6.25
C ASN A 4 8.28 1.00 7.02
N PHE A 5 7.01 1.41 7.14
CA PHE A 5 6.65 2.65 7.84
C PHE A 5 6.17 2.40 9.28
N PRO A 6 6.31 3.39 10.18
CA PRO A 6 5.71 3.34 11.51
C PRO A 6 4.20 3.13 11.46
N ARG A 7 3.64 2.52 12.50
CA ARG A 7 2.19 2.36 12.63
C ARG A 7 1.53 3.73 12.81
N THR A 8 0.57 4.07 11.94
CA THR A 8 -0.18 5.33 12.01
C THR A 8 -1.39 5.21 12.93
N ARG A 9 -1.91 6.35 13.40
CA ARG A 9 -3.19 6.41 14.13
C ARG A 9 -4.39 5.93 13.30
N PHE A 10 -4.30 6.03 11.97
CA PHE A 10 -5.36 5.60 11.04
C PHE A 10 -5.64 4.10 11.11
N VAL A 11 -4.69 3.29 11.58
CA VAL A 11 -4.94 1.88 11.85
C VAL A 11 -6.06 1.71 12.91
N GLU A 12 -6.14 2.61 13.89
CA GLU A 12 -7.21 2.63 14.89
C GLU A 12 -8.47 3.35 14.37
N GLU A 13 -8.30 4.52 13.75
CA GLU A 13 -9.39 5.43 13.39
C GLU A 13 -10.19 4.94 12.16
N ASN A 14 -9.52 4.36 11.16
CA ASN A 14 -10.15 3.98 9.90
C ASN A 14 -10.61 2.51 9.90
N GLY A 15 -11.70 2.26 9.17
CA GLY A 15 -12.02 0.92 8.67
C GLY A 15 -11.30 0.64 7.35
N LEU A 16 -11.23 -0.63 6.96
CA LEU A 16 -10.54 -1.05 5.73
C LEU A 16 -11.09 -0.34 4.48
N VAL A 17 -12.41 -0.19 4.38
CA VAL A 17 -13.06 0.52 3.24
C VAL A 17 -12.63 1.98 3.17
N ALA A 18 -12.61 2.68 4.31
CA ALA A 18 -12.20 4.09 4.35
C ALA A 18 -10.72 4.24 3.94
N GLN A 19 -9.85 3.32 4.38
CA GLN A 19 -8.44 3.35 3.99
C GLN A 19 -8.24 3.06 2.50
N ILE A 20 -9.02 2.15 1.90
CA ILE A 20 -8.97 1.88 0.46
C ILE A 20 -9.41 3.12 -0.35
N LEU A 21 -10.44 3.85 0.12
CA LEU A 21 -10.84 5.11 -0.52
C LEU A 21 -9.73 6.15 -0.43
N HIS A 22 -9.05 6.25 0.73
CA HIS A 22 -7.91 7.14 0.91
C HIS A 22 -6.74 6.78 -0.03
N MET A 23 -6.43 5.49 -0.22
CA MET A 23 -5.46 5.05 -1.24
C MET A 23 -5.82 5.55 -2.65
N GLY A 24 -7.11 5.69 -2.97
CA GLY A 24 -7.56 6.28 -4.23
C GLY A 24 -7.21 7.77 -4.36
N SER A 25 -7.25 8.52 -3.27
CA SER A 25 -6.80 9.93 -3.26
C SER A 25 -5.29 10.04 -3.46
N GLU A 26 -4.50 9.23 -2.76
CA GLU A 26 -3.03 9.19 -2.90
C GLU A 26 -2.59 8.84 -4.33
N LEU A 27 -3.34 7.94 -4.99
CA LEU A 27 -3.11 7.64 -6.41
C LEU A 27 -3.38 8.86 -7.29
N ALA A 28 -4.44 9.63 -7.03
CA ALA A 28 -4.74 10.84 -7.79
C ALA A 28 -3.69 11.94 -7.57
N GLU A 29 -3.11 12.02 -6.38
CA GLU A 29 -1.98 12.91 -6.07
C GLU A 29 -0.72 12.48 -6.83
N THR A 30 -0.40 11.19 -6.85
CA THR A 30 0.67 10.62 -7.68
C THR A 30 0.47 10.95 -9.17
N GLU A 31 -0.73 10.71 -9.70
CA GLU A 31 -1.07 11.03 -11.10
C GLU A 31 -0.90 12.52 -11.41
N THR A 32 -1.25 13.40 -10.47
CA THR A 32 -1.09 14.84 -10.60
C THR A 32 0.39 15.25 -10.58
N ALA A 33 1.19 14.70 -9.67
CA ALA A 33 2.62 14.99 -9.58
C ALA A 33 3.37 14.60 -10.86
N MET A 34 2.98 13.49 -11.49
CA MET A 34 3.52 13.04 -12.78
C MET A 34 3.30 14.01 -13.95
N LEU A 35 2.36 14.97 -13.82
CA LEU A 35 2.13 16.01 -14.84
C LEU A 35 3.17 17.13 -14.77
N THR A 36 4.03 17.12 -13.75
CA THR A 36 5.11 18.09 -13.56
C THR A 36 6.47 17.45 -13.88
N PRO A 37 7.51 18.24 -14.20
CA PRO A 37 8.86 17.71 -14.38
C PRO A 37 9.59 17.40 -13.06
N ASP A 38 8.93 17.55 -11.90
CA ASP A 38 9.52 17.32 -10.59
C ASP A 38 9.45 15.82 -10.22
N ILE A 39 10.56 15.12 -10.49
CA ILE A 39 10.68 13.69 -10.21
C ILE A 39 10.74 13.39 -8.70
N ASP A 40 11.33 14.29 -7.90
CA ASP A 40 11.46 14.08 -6.46
C ASP A 40 10.07 14.13 -5.82
N HIS A 41 9.25 15.11 -6.21
CA HIS A 41 7.85 15.19 -5.78
C HIS A 41 7.04 13.97 -6.26
N THR A 42 7.21 13.54 -7.51
CA THR A 42 6.52 12.33 -8.01
C THR A 42 6.87 11.10 -7.18
N VAL A 43 8.14 10.94 -6.79
CA VAL A 43 8.59 9.81 -5.96
C VAL A 43 8.08 9.93 -4.53
N GLU A 44 7.97 11.14 -3.99
CA GLU A 44 7.35 11.40 -2.68
C GLU A 44 5.89 10.91 -2.66
N GLU A 45 5.09 11.29 -3.66
CA GLU A 45 3.68 10.84 -3.76
C GLU A 45 3.55 9.32 -3.94
N ILE A 46 4.48 8.69 -4.69
CA ILE A 46 4.54 7.22 -4.78
C ILE A 46 4.80 6.59 -3.41
N MET A 47 5.65 7.21 -2.59
CA MET A 47 5.97 6.73 -1.25
C MET A 47 4.78 6.90 -0.29
N ASP A 48 4.00 7.98 -0.43
CA ASP A 48 2.78 8.17 0.34
C ASP A 48 1.69 7.15 -0.04
N LEU A 49 1.50 6.86 -1.33
CA LEU A 49 0.65 5.76 -1.78
C LEU A 49 1.12 4.41 -1.23
N HIS A 50 2.43 4.12 -1.24
CA HIS A 50 2.98 2.89 -0.66
C HIS A 50 2.69 2.80 0.85
N HIS A 51 2.88 3.90 1.58
CA HIS A 51 2.56 3.97 3.01
C HIS A 51 1.06 3.77 3.29
N SER A 52 0.19 4.32 2.44
CA SER A 52 -1.26 4.14 2.52
C SER A 52 -1.66 2.67 2.28
N CYS A 53 -1.01 1.99 1.34
CA CYS A 53 -1.15 0.54 1.13
C CYS A 53 -0.73 -0.26 2.35
N GLU A 54 0.43 0.05 2.96
CA GLU A 54 0.86 -0.60 4.19
C GLU A 54 -0.14 -0.41 5.33
N THR A 55 -0.71 0.79 5.46
CA THR A 55 -1.74 1.08 6.46
C THR A 55 -3.00 0.22 6.25
N ALA A 56 -3.46 0.04 5.00
CA ALA A 56 -4.57 -0.86 4.69
C ALA A 56 -4.25 -2.33 5.04
N LEU A 57 -3.03 -2.79 4.76
CA LEU A 57 -2.59 -4.13 5.13
C LEU A 57 -2.50 -4.31 6.66
N ARG A 58 -2.03 -3.29 7.41
CA ARG A 58 -2.05 -3.29 8.88
C ARG A 58 -3.48 -3.41 9.40
N ILE A 59 -4.43 -2.62 8.86
CA ILE A 59 -5.84 -2.73 9.22
C ILE A 59 -6.38 -4.15 8.94
N ALA A 60 -6.09 -4.72 7.77
CA ALA A 60 -6.50 -6.09 7.44
C ALA A 60 -5.93 -7.12 8.42
N GLN A 61 -4.66 -6.98 8.82
CA GLN A 61 -4.04 -7.86 9.80
C GLN A 61 -4.63 -7.69 11.21
N GLU A 62 -4.63 -6.46 11.73
CA GLU A 62 -4.96 -6.16 13.12
C GLU A 62 -6.46 -6.25 13.41
N LYS A 63 -7.31 -5.78 12.49
CA LYS A 63 -8.77 -5.75 12.69
C LYS A 63 -9.50 -6.95 12.12
N HIS A 64 -8.93 -7.62 11.12
CA HIS A 64 -9.58 -8.74 10.44
C HIS A 64 -8.80 -10.07 10.55
N GLY A 65 -7.67 -10.09 11.25
CA GLY A 65 -6.90 -11.31 11.51
C GLY A 65 -6.23 -11.91 10.27
N ILE A 66 -6.04 -11.10 9.21
CA ILE A 66 -5.45 -11.60 7.96
C ILE A 66 -3.97 -11.93 8.15
N ASN A 67 -3.57 -13.17 7.82
CA ASN A 67 -2.16 -13.57 7.78
C ASN A 67 -1.48 -13.04 6.51
N LEU A 68 -0.82 -11.90 6.63
CA LEU A 68 -0.13 -11.25 5.51
C LEU A 68 1.06 -12.04 4.96
N ASN A 69 1.75 -12.83 5.80
CA ASN A 69 2.86 -13.65 5.32
C ASN A 69 2.37 -14.75 4.38
N GLU A 70 1.30 -15.45 4.76
CA GLU A 70 0.67 -16.45 3.89
C GLU A 70 0.15 -15.82 2.59
N LEU A 71 -0.49 -14.64 2.70
CA LEU A 71 -1.01 -13.93 1.53
C LEU A 71 0.12 -13.50 0.58
N ARG A 72 1.24 -13.01 1.11
CA ARG A 72 2.44 -12.70 0.34
C ARG A 72 2.96 -13.93 -0.40
N CYS A 73 3.15 -15.06 0.29
CA CYS A 73 3.60 -16.30 -0.34
C CYS A 73 2.67 -16.74 -1.49
N ARG A 74 1.34 -16.58 -1.32
CA ARG A 74 0.38 -16.88 -2.40
C ARG A 74 0.52 -15.94 -3.59
N VAL A 75 0.75 -14.65 -3.36
CA VAL A 75 0.96 -13.67 -4.44
C VAL A 75 2.27 -13.94 -5.17
N GLU A 76 3.36 -14.18 -4.44
CA GLU A 76 4.66 -14.53 -4.99
C GLU A 76 4.56 -15.79 -5.85
N ARG A 77 3.95 -16.86 -5.34
CA ARG A 77 3.76 -18.09 -6.12
C ARG A 77 2.97 -17.84 -7.40
N LYS A 78 1.84 -17.13 -7.30
CA LYS A 78 1.00 -16.78 -8.46
C LYS A 78 1.78 -15.97 -9.51
N ASN A 79 2.65 -15.06 -9.09
CA ASN A 79 3.46 -14.24 -9.99
C ASN A 79 4.66 -15.01 -10.57
N PHE A 80 5.24 -15.94 -9.82
CA PHE A 80 6.24 -16.89 -10.31
C PHE A 80 5.65 -17.77 -11.42
N ASP A 81 4.47 -18.34 -11.21
CA ASP A 81 3.76 -19.17 -12.20
C ASP A 81 3.42 -18.39 -13.49
N ARG A 82 3.37 -17.05 -13.42
CA ARG A 82 3.15 -16.14 -14.57
C ARG A 82 4.43 -15.70 -15.26
N GLY A 83 5.60 -16.03 -14.72
CA GLY A 83 6.90 -15.59 -15.25
C GLY A 83 7.22 -14.11 -15.01
N TYR A 84 6.64 -13.49 -13.97
CA TYR A 84 6.95 -12.08 -13.63
C TYR A 84 8.28 -11.93 -12.90
N TYR A 85 8.82 -13.02 -12.37
CA TYR A 85 10.14 -13.06 -11.74
C TYR A 85 11.12 -13.79 -12.67
N PRO A 86 12.38 -13.32 -12.75
CA PRO A 86 13.43 -13.98 -13.51
C PRO A 86 13.81 -15.35 -12.94
#